data_AF-A0AAW0LT54-F1
#
_entry.id   AF-A0AAW0LT54-F1
#
_cell.length_a   1.000
_cell.length_b   1.000
_cell.length_c   1.000
_cell.angle_alpha   90.00
_cell.angle_beta   90.00
_cell.angle_gamma   90.00
#
_symmetry.space_group_name_H-M   'P 1'
#
loop_
_entity.id
_entity.type
_entity.pdbx_description
1 polymer ?
#
loop_
_entity_poly.entity_id
_entity_poly.type
_entity_poly.pdbx_seq_one_letter_code
_entity_poly.pdbx_strand_id
1 'polypeptide(L)'
;MKVALLCTNPSPTLRPTMSAVVSMLEGQTAVHELIMDPSIYGDDLRFKALREYFDQITGQGSDDTQRLIHSSDATWIGSSTTL
;
A
#
# COMPACT_ATOMS: atom_id res chain seq x y z
N MET A 1 -14.13 6.48 -2.59
CA MET A 1 -13.20 5.34 -2.44
C MET A 1 -13.15 4.36 -3.63
N LYS A 2 -14.15 4.32 -4.52
CA LYS A 2 -14.20 3.33 -5.62
C LYS A 2 -12.97 3.29 -6.54
N VAL A 3 -12.51 4.45 -7.02
CA VAL A 3 -11.33 4.53 -7.90
C VAL A 3 -10.07 4.03 -7.17
N ALA A 4 -9.91 4.39 -5.89
CA ALA A 4 -8.79 3.90 -5.07
C ALA A 4 -8.81 2.37 -4.96
N LEU A 5 -9.99 1.77 -4.74
CA LEU A 5 -10.16 0.31 -4.69
C LEU A 5 -9.76 -0.38 -6.00
N LEU A 6 -10.15 0.19 -7.14
CA LEU A 6 -9.75 -0.29 -8.47
C LEU A 6 -8.23 -0.23 -8.67
N CYS A 7 -7.58 0.85 -8.22
CA CYS A 7 -6.13 1.03 -8.34
C CYS A 7 -5.33 0.03 -7.49
N THR A 8 -5.87 -0.39 -6.33
CA THR A 8 -5.23 -1.35 -5.43
C THR A 8 -5.64 -2.80 -5.70
N ASN A 9 -6.18 -3.12 -6.88
CA ASN A 9 -6.59 -4.48 -7.20
C ASN A 9 -5.40 -5.46 -7.08
N PRO A 10 -5.55 -6.62 -6.40
CA PRO A 10 -4.47 -7.59 -6.25
C PRO A 10 -3.98 -8.14 -7.60
N SER A 11 -4.86 -8.22 -8.60
CA SER A 11 -4.49 -8.56 -9.97
C SER A 11 -3.95 -7.33 -10.70
N PRO A 12 -2.67 -7.32 -11.14
CA PRO A 12 -2.10 -6.17 -11.85
C PRO A 12 -2.82 -5.83 -13.15
N THR A 13 -3.34 -6.85 -13.86
CA THR A 13 -4.04 -6.68 -15.14
C THR A 13 -5.42 -6.05 -15.00
N LEU A 14 -6.00 -6.05 -13.80
CA LEU A 14 -7.29 -5.43 -13.51
C LEU A 14 -7.15 -3.99 -13.00
N ARG A 15 -5.93 -3.51 -12.74
CA ARG A 15 -5.70 -2.13 -12.33
C ARG A 15 -5.95 -1.21 -13.54
N PRO A 16 -6.70 -0.11 -13.38
CA PRO A 16 -6.94 0.83 -14.47
C PRO A 16 -5.64 1.53 -14.89
N THR A 17 -5.57 1.93 -16.17
CA THR A 17 -4.51 2.81 -16.64
C THR A 17 -4.65 4.19 -15.98
N MET A 18 -3.55 4.95 -15.90
CA MET A 18 -3.61 6.32 -15.37
C MET A 18 -4.56 7.23 -16.15
N SER A 19 -4.65 7.05 -17.47
CA SER A 19 -5.62 7.79 -18.29
C SER A 19 -7.06 7.48 -17.91
N ALA A 20 -7.38 6.21 -17.66
CA ALA A 20 -8.71 5.80 -17.21
C ALA A 20 -9.00 6.35 -15.80
N VAL A 21 -8.03 6.32 -14.89
CA VAL A 21 -8.15 6.91 -13.54
C VAL A 21 -8.47 8.40 -13.63
N VAL A 22 -7.73 9.17 -14.44
CA VAL A 22 -7.98 10.60 -14.62
C VAL A 22 -9.38 10.84 -15.19
N SER A 23 -9.77 10.12 -16.23
CA SER A 23 -11.10 10.25 -16.82
C SER A 23 -12.24 9.92 -15.83
N MET A 24 -12.02 8.96 -14.92
CA MET A 24 -12.97 8.67 -13.83
C MET A 24 -13.02 9.79 -12.79
N LEU A 25 -11.88 10.38 -12.44
CA LEU A 25 -11.79 11.48 -11.47
C LEU A 25 -12.36 12.79 -12.02
N GLU A 26 -12.22 13.03 -13.32
CA GLU A 26 -12.82 14.16 -14.05
C GLU A 26 -14.32 13.95 -14.33
N GLY A 27 -14.87 12.77 -14.03
CA GLY A 27 -16.28 12.45 -14.24
C GLY A 27 -16.67 12.18 -15.69
N GLN A 28 -15.70 12.04 -16.59
CA GLN A 28 -15.93 11.73 -18.01
C GLN A 28 -16.26 10.25 -18.22
N THR A 29 -15.74 9.37 -17.37
CA THR A 29 -16.02 7.93 -17.42
C THR A 29 -16.69 7.47 -16.13
N ALA A 30 -17.79 6.73 -16.25
CA ALA A 30 -18.46 6.13 -15.10
C ALA A 30 -17.60 5.02 -14.48
N VAL A 31 -17.49 5.04 -13.15
CA VAL A 31 -16.83 3.97 -12.40
C VAL A 31 -17.80 2.81 -12.25
N HIS A 32 -17.59 1.73 -13.01
CA HIS A 32 -18.34 0.50 -12.81
C HIS A 32 -18.03 -0.06 -11.43
N GLU A 33 -19.07 -0.28 -10.61
CA GLU A 33 -18.93 -1.00 -9.36
C GLU A 33 -18.52 -2.44 -9.67
N LEU A 34 -17.27 -2.75 -9.37
CA LEU A 34 -16.91 -4.14 -9.15
C LEU A 34 -17.67 -4.58 -7.90
N ILE A 35 -18.48 -5.63 -8.01
CA ILE A 35 -19.01 -6.34 -6.85
C ILE A 35 -17.79 -7.00 -6.19
N MET A 36 -17.12 -6.23 -5.33
CA MET A 36 -16.03 -6.72 -4.52
C MET A 36 -16.66 -7.26 -3.25
N ASP A 37 -16.36 -8.52 -2.93
CA ASP A 37 -16.80 -9.12 -1.68
C ASP A 37 -16.29 -8.25 -0.51
N PRO A 38 -17.19 -7.69 0.32
CA PRO A 38 -16.81 -6.87 1.47
C PRO A 38 -15.84 -7.58 2.42
N SER A 39 -15.85 -8.92 2.46
CA SER A 39 -14.93 -9.72 3.27
C SER A 39 -13.45 -9.54 2.90
N ILE A 40 -13.16 -9.15 1.65
CA ILE A 40 -11.80 -8.94 1.13
C ILE A 40 -11.21 -7.62 1.61
N TYR A 41 -12.05 -6.62 1.94
CA TYR A 41 -11.57 -5.31 2.37
C TYR A 41 -11.04 -5.31 3.82
N GLY A 42 -11.19 -6.43 4.54
CA GLY A 42 -10.83 -6.55 5.93
C GLY A 42 -11.90 -5.93 6.81
N ASP A 43 -12.31 -6.65 7.84
CA ASP A 43 -13.23 -6.15 8.85
C ASP A 43 -12.65 -4.86 9.48
N ASP A 44 -13.50 -3.90 9.85
CA ASP A 44 -13.10 -2.56 10.35
C ASP A 44 -12.10 -2.67 11.53
N LEU A 45 -12.22 -3.75 12.30
CA LEU A 45 -11.33 -4.14 13.39
C LEU A 45 -9.87 -4.37 12.94
N ARG A 46 -9.66 -4.97 11.76
CA ARG A 46 -8.32 -5.19 11.19
C ARG A 46 -7.68 -3.88 10.76
N PHE A 47 -8.46 -2.98 10.17
CA PHE A 47 -7.97 -1.65 9.81
C PHE A 47 -7.59 -0.83 11.06
N LYS A 48 -8.40 -0.90 12.11
CA LYS A 48 -8.08 -0.29 13.41
C LYS A 48 -6.77 -0.83 14.00
N ALA A 49 -6.59 -2.14 14.03
CA ALA A 49 -5.36 -2.76 14.53
C ALA A 49 -4.11 -2.32 13.73
N LEU A 50 -4.22 -2.20 12.40
CA LEU A 50 -3.14 -1.68 11.57
C LEU A 50 -2.81 -0.22 11.89
N ARG A 51 -3.83 0.63 12.07
CA ARG A 51 -3.64 2.03 12.47
C ARG A 51 -2.93 2.15 13.82
N GLU A 52 -3.41 1.41 14.82
CA GLU A 52 -2.79 1.39 16.16
C GLU A 52 -1.33 0.91 16.11
N TYR A 53 -1.01 -0.05 15.24
CA TYR A 53 0.36 -0.49 15.01
C TYR A 53 1.24 0.62 14.40
N PHE A 54 0.74 1.32 13.38
CA PHE A 54 1.48 2.44 12.77
C PHE A 54 1.66 3.62 13.72
N ASP A 55 0.66 3.93 14.56
CA ASP A 55 0.75 4.99 15.57
C ASP A 55 1.81 4.64 16.63
N GLN A 56 1.94 3.37 17.03
CA GLN A 56 3.00 2.91 17.92
C GLN A 56 4.40 3.05 17.31
N ILE A 57 4.57 2.70 16.03
CA ILE A 57 5.87 2.86 15.35
C ILE A 57 6.24 4.33 15.23
N THR A 58 5.28 5.18 14.89
CA THR A 58 5.53 6.61 14.63
C THR A 58 5.72 7.40 15.91
N GLY A 59 5.06 6.99 17.01
CA GLY A 59 5.18 7.60 18.34
C GLY A 59 6.46 7.28 19.10
N GLN A 60 7.26 6.30 18.66
CA GLN A 60 8.56 5.93 19.26
C GLN A 60 9.76 6.64 18.60
N GLY A 61 9.52 7.76 17.92
CA GLY A 61 10.57 8.64 17.39
C GLY A 61 11.26 9.51 18.46
N SER A 62 11.62 8.93 19.61
CA SER A 62 12.61 9.49 20.54
C SER A 62 13.14 8.35 21.42
N ASP A 63 14.45 8.11 21.32
CA ASP A 63 15.26 7.19 22.11
C ASP A 63 15.04 5.68 21.90
N ASP A 64 15.54 5.12 20.78
CA ASP A 64 16.25 3.82 20.78
C ASP A 64 16.67 3.39 19.34
N THR A 65 17.56 4.18 18.73
CA THR A 65 18.15 3.90 17.41
C THR A 65 19.17 2.74 17.42
N GLN A 66 19.22 1.84 18.40
CA GLN A 66 20.40 0.95 18.57
C GLN A 66 20.17 -0.54 18.86
N ARG A 67 18.99 -1.15 18.62
CA ARG A 67 18.84 -2.60 18.91
C ARG A 67 18.40 -3.54 17.79
N LEU A 68 18.16 -3.07 16.56
CA LEU A 68 17.74 -3.95 15.46
C LEU A 68 18.76 -4.15 14.33
N ILE A 69 19.95 -3.54 14.38
CA ILE A 69 21.04 -3.82 13.43
C ILE A 69 22.07 -4.83 13.98
N HIS A 70 21.64 -5.81 14.78
CA HIS A 70 22.54 -6.89 15.21
C HIS A 70 22.03 -8.30 14.88
N SER A 71 21.10 -8.44 13.94
CA SER A 71 20.72 -9.79 13.50
C SER A 71 20.25 -9.78 12.07
N SER A 72 21.21 -9.92 11.15
CA SER A 72 21.22 -10.86 10.02
C SER A 72 22.26 -10.39 9.01
N ASP A 73 23.32 -11.17 8.83
CA ASP A 73 24.18 -11.12 7.64
C ASP A 73 23.29 -11.31 6.40
N ALA A 74 23.09 -10.25 5.64
CA ALA A 74 22.61 -10.33 4.27
C ALA A 74 23.50 -9.44 3.41
N THR A 75 24.53 -10.06 2.84
CA THR A 75 25.37 -9.47 1.80
C THR A 75 24.51 -9.20 0.56
N TRP A 76 23.93 -8.01 0.44
CA TRP A 76 23.36 -7.56 -0.83
C TRP A 76 24.47 -6.92 -1.68
N ILE A 77 25.20 -7.77 -2.40
CA ILE A 77 26.01 -7.35 -3.54
C ILE A 77 25.08 -7.04 -4.71
N GLY A 78 24.80 -5.75 -4.91
CA GLY A 78 24.29 -5.21 -6.17
C GLY A 78 25.31 -4.23 -6.73
N SER A 79 26.24 -4.73 -7.55
CA SER A 79 27.24 -3.91 -8.23
C SER A 79 26.59 -2.98 -9.26
N SER A 80 26.94 -1.68 -9.21
CA SER A 80 26.84 -0.77 -10.36
C SER A 80 28.22 -0.15 -10.58
N THR A 81 28.84 -0.51 -11.69
CA THR A 81 30.09 0.06 -12.19
C THR A 81 29.83 1.44 -12.76
N THR A 82 30.55 2.45 -12.27
CA THR A 82 30.74 3.72 -12.98
C THR A 82 32.21 3.87 -13.31
N LEU A 83 32.57 3.69 -14.58
CA LEU A 83 33.31 4.63 -15.43
C LEU A 83 33.18 4.20 -16.89
#